data_AF-A0A6S6S0A3-F1
#
_entry.id   AF-A0A6S6S0A3-F1
#
_cell.length_a   1.000
_cell.length_b   1.000
_cell.length_c   1.000
_cell.angle_alpha   90.00
_cell.angle_beta   90.00
_cell.angle_gamma   90.00
#
_symmetry.space_group_name_H-M   'P 1'
#
loop_
_entity.id
_entity.type
_entity.pdbx_description
1 polymer ?
#
loop_
_entity_poly.entity_id
_entity_poly.type
_entity_poly.pdbx_seq_one_letter_code
_entity_poly.pdbx_strand_id
1 'polypeptide(L)'
;MATPNKWVYCLETTENHPLSEQYKSCLELLDDITKQESDKKIKTPFFNEMALNLDAVELAKNKSSRNSTMDVGFGVQERVNRKINAFILCEYKLNCKSINNIHEKDLMKKVNGSRVLLGSEIPIDSKYLFIFKSKIKSTAIHRLKRFGKGKQIFIALDLQDLYNNYFKKEGTTTFE
;
A
#
# COMPACT_ATOMS: atom_id res chain seq x y z
N MET A 1 -21.22 -7.41 9.65
CA MET A 1 -20.26 -6.55 10.38
C MET A 1 -18.90 -6.70 9.71
N ALA A 2 -18.24 -5.62 9.32
CA ALA A 2 -16.89 -5.72 8.78
C ALA A 2 -15.92 -6.09 9.91
N THR A 3 -15.15 -7.17 9.74
CA THR A 3 -14.15 -7.57 10.72
C THR A 3 -13.11 -6.45 10.86
N PRO A 4 -12.75 -6.03 12.09
CA PRO A 4 -11.71 -5.02 12.30
C PRO A 4 -10.41 -5.40 11.59
N ASN A 5 -9.65 -4.42 11.09
CA ASN A 5 -8.34 -4.69 10.52
C ASN A 5 -7.43 -5.31 11.59
N LYS A 6 -6.99 -6.54 11.36
CA LYS A 6 -6.13 -7.27 12.30
C LYS A 6 -4.68 -6.80 12.27
N TRP A 7 -4.30 -6.00 11.28
CA TRP A 7 -2.93 -5.56 11.08
C TRP A 7 -2.68 -4.18 11.70
N VAL A 8 -1.43 -3.94 12.10
CA VAL A 8 -0.89 -2.63 12.47
C VAL A 8 0.51 -2.51 11.88
N TYR A 9 0.88 -1.31 11.45
CA TYR A 9 2.20 -0.99 10.91
C TYR A 9 3.33 -1.42 11.85
N CYS A 10 4.38 -1.98 11.27
CA CYS A 10 5.58 -2.42 11.96
C CYS A 10 6.82 -1.95 11.20
N LEU A 11 7.50 -0.94 11.75
CA LEU A 11 8.73 -0.39 11.18
C LEU A 11 9.81 -1.47 11.08
N GLU A 12 10.01 -2.26 12.13
CA GLU A 12 11.00 -3.35 12.16
C GLU A 12 10.77 -4.35 11.01
N THR A 13 9.52 -4.76 10.76
CA THR A 13 9.19 -5.62 9.61
C THR A 13 9.44 -4.93 8.27
N THR A 14 9.24 -3.61 8.20
CA THR A 14 9.49 -2.82 6.99
C THR A 14 10.98 -2.74 6.68
N GLU A 15 11.80 -2.43 7.67
CA GLU A 15 13.26 -2.25 7.52
C GLU A 15 13.99 -3.57 7.32
N ASN A 16 13.57 -4.64 8.01
CA ASN A 16 14.21 -5.96 7.95
C ASN A 16 13.69 -6.84 6.79
N HIS A 17 12.83 -6.32 5.92
CA HIS A 17 12.50 -7.03 4.69
C HIS A 17 13.79 -7.15 3.84
N PRO A 18 14.15 -8.33 3.27
CA PRO A 18 15.43 -8.49 2.56
C PRO A 18 15.65 -7.46 1.44
N LEU A 19 14.58 -7.12 0.73
CA LEU A 19 14.61 -6.07 -0.29
C LEU A 19 14.88 -4.67 0.28
N SER A 20 14.35 -4.35 1.46
CA SER A 20 14.63 -3.10 2.18
C SER A 20 16.07 -3.04 2.65
N GLU A 21 16.61 -4.15 3.17
CA GLU A 21 18.02 -4.25 3.59
C GLU A 21 18.99 -4.09 2.42
N GLN A 22 18.65 -4.68 1.27
CA GLN A 22 19.45 -4.59 0.05
C GLN A 22 19.38 -3.20 -0.59
N TYR A 23 18.21 -2.56 -0.59
CA TYR A 23 17.95 -1.27 -1.23
C TYR A 23 17.54 -0.21 -0.20
N LYS A 24 18.39 0.03 0.81
CA LYS A 24 18.11 0.98 1.90
C LYS A 24 17.77 2.39 1.43
N SER A 25 18.32 2.83 0.31
CA SER A 25 18.01 4.13 -0.30
C SER A 25 16.59 4.24 -0.83
N CYS A 26 15.87 3.13 -0.98
CA CYS A 26 14.48 3.07 -1.43
C CYS A 26 13.50 2.96 -0.25
N LEU A 27 13.99 2.93 0.99
CA LEU A 27 13.17 3.20 2.18
C LEU A 27 13.02 4.71 2.31
N GLU A 28 11.79 5.19 2.11
CA GLU A 28 11.47 6.60 2.12
C GLU A 28 10.33 6.87 3.10
N LEU A 29 10.18 8.13 3.51
CA LEU A 29 9.02 8.55 4.30
C LEU A 29 7.75 8.35 3.46
N LEU A 30 6.75 7.72 4.05
CA LEU A 30 5.47 7.46 3.39
C LEU A 30 4.78 8.76 2.96
N ASP A 31 4.97 9.84 3.72
CA ASP A 31 4.52 11.19 3.38
C ASP A 31 5.14 11.68 2.05
N ASP A 32 6.44 11.48 1.86
CA ASP A 32 7.16 11.90 0.66
C ASP A 32 6.71 11.10 -0.56
N ILE A 33 6.61 9.76 -0.44
CA ILE A 33 6.11 8.91 -1.54
C ILE A 33 4.67 9.32 -1.91
N THR A 34 3.80 9.52 -0.91
CA THR A 34 2.41 9.93 -1.13
C THR A 34 2.33 11.26 -1.88
N LYS A 35 3.17 12.24 -1.52
CA LYS A 35 3.22 13.55 -2.16
C LYS A 35 3.69 13.48 -3.60
N GLN A 36 4.68 12.64 -3.90
CA GLN A 36 5.17 12.41 -5.27
C GLN A 36 4.07 11.85 -6.18
N GLU A 37 3.22 10.96 -5.66
CA GLU A 37 2.11 10.32 -6.39
C GLU A 37 0.82 11.19 -6.48
N SER A 38 0.90 12.46 -6.09
CA SER A 38 -0.25 13.37 -6.03
C SER A 38 -0.04 14.67 -6.83
N ASP A 39 -1.12 15.23 -7.37
CA ASP A 39 -1.12 16.61 -7.86
C ASP A 39 -0.80 17.54 -6.68
N LYS A 40 0.43 18.08 -6.66
CA LYS A 40 1.09 18.86 -5.59
C LYS A 40 0.13 19.57 -4.61
N LYS A 41 0.37 19.37 -3.30
CA LYS A 41 -0.30 19.93 -2.10
C LYS A 41 -1.36 19.05 -1.41
N ILE A 42 -1.25 17.73 -1.46
CA ILE A 42 -2.06 16.88 -0.56
C ILE A 42 -1.53 16.97 0.88
N LYS A 43 -2.43 17.15 1.85
CA LYS A 43 -2.10 16.92 3.26
C LYS A 43 -2.14 15.40 3.50
N THR A 44 -1.09 14.85 4.09
CA THR A 44 -1.07 13.44 4.48
C THR A 44 -1.17 13.33 6.01
N PRO A 45 -1.73 12.23 6.54
CA PRO A 45 -1.76 11.97 7.97
C PRO A 45 -0.49 11.26 8.47
N PHE A 46 0.54 11.12 7.63
CA PHE A 46 1.78 10.43 7.96
C PHE A 46 2.81 11.45 8.47
N PHE A 47 3.64 11.02 9.42
CA PHE A 47 4.63 11.87 10.07
C PHE A 47 6.04 11.31 9.81
N ASN A 48 6.32 10.12 10.37
CA ASN A 48 7.65 9.52 10.37
C ASN A 48 7.62 8.05 9.93
N GLU A 49 6.48 7.57 9.43
CA GLU A 49 6.33 6.21 8.94
C GLU A 49 7.16 6.00 7.68
N MET A 50 8.05 5.00 7.72
CA MET A 50 8.86 4.60 6.57
C MET A 50 8.15 3.50 5.78
N ALA A 51 8.34 3.51 4.46
CA ALA A 51 7.88 2.45 3.59
C ALA A 51 8.86 2.21 2.44
N LEU A 52 8.77 1.05 1.82
CA LEU A 52 9.58 0.69 0.67
C LEU A 52 8.91 1.22 -0.61
N ASN A 53 9.60 2.13 -1.31
CA ASN A 53 9.20 2.60 -2.62
C ASN A 53 9.56 1.56 -3.68
N LEU A 54 8.57 0.79 -4.13
CA LEU A 54 8.81 -0.35 -5.01
C LEU A 54 9.19 0.07 -6.43
N ASP A 55 8.72 1.22 -6.89
CA ASP A 55 9.15 1.80 -8.16
C ASP A 55 10.63 2.20 -8.11
N ALA A 56 11.08 2.81 -7.00
CA ALA A 56 12.49 3.11 -6.80
C ALA A 56 13.36 1.85 -6.75
N VAL A 57 12.88 0.77 -6.12
CA VAL A 57 13.60 -0.51 -6.12
C VAL A 57 13.67 -1.11 -7.52
N GLU A 58 12.57 -1.10 -8.28
CA GLU A 58 12.56 -1.61 -9.66
C GLU A 58 13.55 -0.82 -10.54
N LEU A 59 13.63 0.51 -10.36
CA LEU A 59 14.63 1.36 -11.02
C LEU A 59 16.07 1.01 -10.64
N ALA A 60 16.33 0.73 -9.36
CA ALA A 60 17.65 0.37 -8.87
C ALA A 60 18.10 -1.02 -9.35
N LYS A 61 17.16 -1.98 -9.42
CA LYS A 61 17.41 -3.37 -9.81
C LYS A 61 17.51 -3.56 -11.32
N ASN A 62 16.62 -2.93 -12.09
CA ASN A 62 16.47 -3.17 -13.52
C ASN A 62 16.56 -1.86 -14.33
N LYS A 63 17.75 -1.57 -14.89
CA LYS A 63 17.96 -0.37 -15.72
C LYS A 63 17.25 -0.42 -17.08
N SER A 64 16.95 -1.60 -17.61
CA SER A 64 16.56 -1.80 -19.02
C SER A 64 15.14 -2.33 -19.25
N SER A 65 14.52 -3.01 -18.28
CA SER A 65 13.13 -3.49 -18.40
C SER A 65 12.39 -3.33 -17.08
N ARG A 66 11.47 -2.37 -17.02
CA ARG A 66 10.67 -2.12 -15.82
C ARG A 66 9.43 -2.99 -15.84
N ASN A 67 9.29 -3.82 -14.82
CA ASN A 67 7.99 -4.41 -14.52
C ASN A 67 7.04 -3.32 -14.01
N SER A 68 5.75 -3.57 -14.17
CA SER A 68 4.75 -2.72 -13.52
C SER A 68 4.60 -3.21 -12.09
N THR A 69 4.93 -2.35 -11.14
CA THR A 69 4.86 -2.59 -9.69
C THR A 69 3.75 -1.72 -9.08
N MET A 70 3.25 -2.12 -7.92
CA MET A 70 2.55 -1.21 -7.01
C MET A 70 3.53 -0.19 -6.44
N ASP A 71 3.05 0.97 -6.02
CA ASP A 71 3.95 2.08 -5.65
C ASP A 71 4.68 1.82 -4.31
N VAL A 72 3.98 1.25 -3.31
CA VAL A 72 4.49 1.10 -1.94
C VAL A 72 4.31 -0.31 -1.38
N GLY A 73 5.32 -0.77 -0.64
CA GLY A 73 5.23 -1.90 0.28
C GLY A 73 5.61 -1.51 1.71
N PHE A 74 4.87 -2.00 2.70
CA PHE A 74 5.23 -1.78 4.11
C PHE A 74 4.94 -3.00 4.99
N GLY A 75 5.73 -3.14 6.04
CA GLY A 75 5.60 -4.21 7.03
C GLY A 75 4.47 -3.95 8.01
N VAL A 76 3.76 -5.02 8.35
CA VAL A 76 2.73 -5.04 9.39
C VAL A 76 2.92 -6.24 10.30
N GLN A 77 2.41 -6.11 11.52
CA GLN A 77 2.28 -7.20 12.47
C GLN A 77 0.81 -7.35 12.88
N GLU A 78 0.41 -8.55 13.28
CA GLU A 78 -0.94 -8.78 13.77
C GLU A 78 -1.13 -8.14 15.16
N ARG A 79 -2.25 -7.45 15.37
CA ARG A 79 -2.56 -6.72 16.60
C ARG A 79 -2.61 -7.62 17.83
N VAL A 80 -3.18 -8.82 17.67
CA VAL A 80 -3.35 -9.80 18.76
C VAL A 80 -2.08 -10.63 18.93
N ASN A 81 -1.63 -11.31 17.87
CA ASN A 81 -0.41 -12.10 17.89
C ASN A 81 0.74 -11.39 17.17
N ARG A 82 1.46 -10.54 17.91
CA ARG A 82 2.58 -9.71 17.40
C ARG A 82 3.79 -10.49 16.83
N LYS A 83 3.73 -11.82 16.80
CA LYS A 83 4.73 -12.68 16.12
C LYS A 83 4.40 -12.93 14.65
N ILE A 84 3.17 -12.65 14.23
CA ILE A 84 2.74 -12.84 12.84
C ILE A 84 2.96 -11.53 12.11
N ASN A 85 3.88 -11.55 11.16
CA ASN A 85 4.21 -10.42 10.31
C ASN A 85 3.80 -10.67 8.87
N ALA A 86 3.50 -9.59 8.16
CA ALA A 86 3.21 -9.63 6.74
C ALA A 86 3.68 -8.33 6.07
N PHE A 87 3.67 -8.33 4.74
CA PHE A 87 3.85 -7.14 3.93
C PHE A 87 2.52 -6.75 3.28
N ILE A 88 2.21 -5.46 3.32
CA ILE A 88 1.05 -4.88 2.63
C ILE A 88 1.55 -4.19 1.37
N LEU A 89 0.83 -4.42 0.26
CA LEU A 89 1.02 -3.69 -0.98
C LEU A 89 -0.01 -2.59 -1.16
N CYS A 90 0.45 -1.42 -1.56
CA CYS A 90 -0.35 -0.21 -1.67
C CYS A 90 -0.05 0.53 -2.99
N GLU A 91 -1.10 0.91 -3.70
CA GLU A 91 -1.05 1.68 -4.93
C GLU A 91 -1.82 2.99 -4.73
N TYR A 92 -1.18 4.11 -4.99
CA TYR A 92 -1.80 5.42 -5.05
C TYR A 92 -2.49 5.64 -6.39
N LYS A 93 -3.79 5.93 -6.32
CA LYS A 93 -4.64 6.36 -7.43
C LYS A 93 -5.19 7.77 -7.15
N LEU A 94 -4.40 8.61 -6.51
CA LEU A 94 -4.78 9.95 -6.06
C LEU A 94 -5.10 10.91 -7.23
N ASN A 95 -4.50 10.68 -8.40
CA ASN A 95 -4.76 11.47 -9.62
C ASN A 95 -5.80 10.83 -10.55
N CYS A 96 -6.47 9.75 -10.11
CA CYS A 96 -7.52 9.11 -10.88
C CYS A 96 -8.74 10.03 -11.00
N LYS A 97 -9.07 10.47 -12.22
CA LYS A 97 -10.26 11.29 -12.49
C LYS A 97 -11.52 10.46 -12.73
N SER A 98 -11.37 9.22 -13.20
CA SER A 98 -12.48 8.33 -13.54
C SER A 98 -12.15 6.88 -13.25
N ILE A 99 -13.00 6.25 -12.44
CA ILE A 99 -12.90 4.83 -12.05
C ILE A 99 -13.17 3.88 -13.22
N ASN A 100 -13.82 4.36 -14.29
CA ASN A 100 -14.15 3.54 -15.46
C ASN A 100 -12.90 3.09 -16.22
N ASN A 101 -11.79 3.82 -16.10
CA ASN A 101 -10.52 3.50 -16.75
C ASN A 101 -9.67 2.51 -15.95
N ILE A 102 -10.19 2.00 -14.82
CA ILE A 102 -9.52 1.00 -14.01
C ILE A 102 -9.96 -0.38 -14.48
N HIS A 103 -8.98 -1.19 -14.87
CA HIS A 103 -9.16 -2.56 -15.32
C HIS A 103 -8.46 -3.55 -14.38
N GLU A 104 -9.14 -4.63 -14.04
CA GLU A 104 -8.64 -5.69 -13.16
C GLU A 104 -7.29 -6.25 -13.62
N LYS A 105 -7.11 -6.47 -14.93
CA LYS A 105 -5.87 -7.00 -15.50
C LYS A 105 -4.65 -6.11 -15.19
N ASP A 106 -4.84 -4.79 -15.18
CA ASP A 106 -3.75 -3.83 -14.97
C ASP A 106 -3.38 -3.79 -13.49
N LEU A 107 -4.38 -3.87 -12.60
CA LEU A 107 -4.16 -3.99 -11.16
C LEU A 107 -3.43 -5.29 -10.81
N MET A 108 -3.86 -6.42 -11.38
CA MET A 108 -3.20 -7.71 -11.17
C MET A 108 -1.78 -7.73 -11.72
N LYS A 109 -1.52 -7.04 -12.85
CA LYS A 109 -0.16 -6.92 -13.39
C LYS A 109 0.77 -6.23 -12.39
N LYS A 110 0.32 -5.13 -11.79
CA LYS A 110 1.05 -4.41 -10.73
C LYS A 110 1.30 -5.27 -9.49
N VAL A 111 0.26 -5.95 -9.00
CA VAL A 111 0.37 -6.89 -7.87
C VAL A 111 1.39 -7.98 -8.15
N ASN A 112 1.30 -8.64 -9.32
CA ASN A 112 2.22 -9.72 -9.67
C ASN A 112 3.66 -9.22 -9.80
N GLY A 113 3.87 -8.05 -10.40
CA GLY A 113 5.18 -7.41 -10.47
C GLY A 113 5.78 -7.17 -9.08
N SER A 114 5.00 -6.59 -8.16
CA SER A 114 5.45 -6.37 -6.78
C SER A 114 5.74 -7.66 -6.02
N ARG A 115 4.93 -8.71 -6.21
CA ARG A 115 5.17 -10.02 -5.57
C ARG A 115 6.47 -10.67 -6.07
N VAL A 116 6.71 -10.61 -7.38
CA VAL A 116 7.97 -11.10 -7.96
C VAL A 116 9.15 -10.29 -7.44
N LEU A 117 8.99 -8.97 -7.30
CA LEU A 117 10.04 -8.09 -6.81
C LEU A 117 10.39 -8.34 -5.33
N LEU A 118 9.38 -8.49 -4.48
CA LEU A 118 9.54 -8.72 -3.04
C LEU A 118 9.97 -10.14 -2.67
N GLY A 119 9.62 -11.14 -3.46
CA GLY A 119 9.91 -12.54 -3.15
C GLY A 119 8.87 -13.17 -2.22
N SER A 120 9.32 -14.11 -1.38
CA SER A 120 8.45 -14.95 -0.54
C SER A 120 8.93 -15.10 0.91
N GLU A 121 9.96 -14.37 1.29
CA GLU A 121 10.62 -14.41 2.60
C GLU A 121 9.71 -13.89 3.71
N ILE A 122 9.00 -12.79 3.44
CA ILE A 122 7.93 -12.27 4.30
C ILE A 122 6.59 -12.47 3.58
N PRO A 123 5.58 -13.08 4.23
CA PRO A 123 4.27 -13.27 3.61
C PRO A 123 3.64 -11.95 3.18
N ILE A 124 3.19 -11.86 1.92
CA ILE A 124 2.43 -10.71 1.42
C ILE A 124 0.94 -10.96 1.69
N ASP A 125 0.27 -10.00 2.35
CA ASP A 125 -1.17 -10.10 2.63
C ASP A 125 -1.98 -10.24 1.33
N SER A 126 -3.06 -11.01 1.39
CA SER A 126 -3.92 -11.25 0.24
C SER A 126 -4.78 -10.06 -0.19
N LYS A 127 -4.85 -9.00 0.62
CA LYS A 127 -5.57 -7.76 0.33
C LYS A 127 -4.59 -6.70 -0.18
N TYR A 128 -4.83 -6.24 -1.40
CA TYR A 128 -4.05 -5.22 -2.07
C TYR A 128 -4.79 -3.88 -1.99
N LEU A 129 -4.12 -2.86 -1.49
CA LEU A 129 -4.73 -1.56 -1.20
C LEU A 129 -4.60 -0.61 -2.38
N PHE A 130 -5.70 0.07 -2.72
CA PHE A 130 -5.75 1.11 -3.73
C PHE A 130 -6.27 2.39 -3.10
N ILE A 131 -5.45 3.43 -3.08
CA ILE A 131 -5.72 4.66 -2.36
C ILE A 131 -6.24 5.73 -3.31
N PHE A 132 -7.46 6.18 -3.07
CA PHE A 132 -8.14 7.17 -3.89
C PHE A 132 -8.39 8.45 -3.11
N LYS A 133 -8.70 9.54 -3.83
CA LYS A 133 -9.31 10.73 -3.20
C LYS A 133 -10.68 10.35 -2.61
N SER A 134 -11.01 10.86 -1.42
CA SER A 134 -12.26 10.51 -0.70
C SER A 134 -13.52 10.69 -1.56
N LYS A 135 -13.55 11.72 -2.43
CA LYS A 135 -14.66 12.00 -3.34
C LYS A 135 -15.01 10.84 -4.30
N ILE A 136 -14.02 10.04 -4.72
CA ILE A 136 -14.23 8.93 -5.67
C ILE A 136 -14.15 7.55 -4.99
N LYS A 137 -13.86 7.51 -3.68
CA LYS A 137 -13.67 6.28 -2.90
C LYS A 137 -14.89 5.35 -2.98
N SER A 138 -16.11 5.87 -2.80
CA SER A 138 -17.33 5.05 -2.83
C SER A 138 -17.51 4.35 -4.18
N THR A 139 -17.37 5.09 -5.28
CA THR A 139 -17.40 4.53 -6.64
C THR A 139 -16.28 3.52 -6.88
N ALA A 140 -15.08 3.79 -6.37
CA ALA A 140 -13.96 2.85 -6.44
C ALA A 140 -14.26 1.54 -5.69
N ILE A 141 -14.81 1.60 -4.47
CA ILE A 141 -15.23 0.43 -3.70
C ILE A 141 -16.21 -0.42 -4.51
N HIS A 142 -17.25 0.20 -5.10
CA HIS A 142 -18.23 -0.53 -5.90
C HIS A 142 -17.61 -1.17 -7.15
N ARG A 143 -16.67 -0.47 -7.81
CA ARG A 143 -15.98 -1.01 -8.98
C ARG A 143 -15.09 -2.19 -8.61
N LEU A 144 -14.21 -2.03 -7.62
CA LEU A 144 -13.24 -3.05 -7.23
C LEU A 144 -13.90 -4.30 -6.62
N LYS A 145 -15.06 -4.16 -5.96
CA LYS A 145 -15.86 -5.31 -5.51
C LYS A 145 -16.29 -6.26 -6.63
N ARG A 146 -16.38 -5.77 -7.88
CA ARG A 146 -16.74 -6.59 -9.04
C ARG A 146 -15.56 -7.37 -9.61
N PHE A 147 -14.33 -7.04 -9.20
CA PHE A 147 -13.12 -7.75 -9.60
C PHE A 147 -12.89 -8.96 -8.66
N GLY A 148 -11.99 -9.86 -9.06
CA GLY A 148 -11.54 -10.96 -8.22
C GLY A 148 -12.49 -12.17 -8.16
N LYS A 149 -13.43 -12.29 -9.11
CA LYS A 149 -14.38 -13.41 -9.20
C LYS A 149 -15.10 -13.71 -7.87
N GLY A 150 -15.44 -12.66 -7.11
CA GLY A 150 -16.11 -12.78 -5.80
C GLY A 150 -15.16 -12.85 -4.59
N LYS A 151 -13.84 -12.94 -4.80
CA LYS A 151 -12.85 -12.74 -3.74
C LYS A 151 -12.55 -11.24 -3.61
N GLN A 152 -12.86 -10.66 -2.46
CA GLN A 152 -12.64 -9.23 -2.19
C GLN A 152 -11.16 -8.95 -1.84
N ILE A 153 -10.28 -9.16 -2.82
CA ILE A 153 -8.81 -8.97 -2.66
C ILE A 153 -8.37 -7.53 -2.91
N PHE A 154 -9.14 -6.74 -3.66
CA PHE A 154 -8.83 -5.33 -3.91
C PHE A 154 -9.63 -4.44 -2.98
N ILE A 155 -8.92 -3.64 -2.19
CA ILE A 155 -9.51 -2.77 -1.17
C ILE A 155 -9.29 -1.32 -1.59
N ALA A 156 -10.38 -0.61 -1.88
CA ALA A 156 -10.33 0.83 -2.11
C ALA A 156 -10.44 1.57 -0.76
N LEU A 157 -9.49 2.45 -0.49
CA LEU A 157 -9.41 3.30 0.69
C LEU A 157 -9.14 4.75 0.27
N ASP A 158 -9.27 5.70 1.20
CA ASP A 158 -8.56 6.98 1.11
C ASP A 158 -7.39 7.03 2.10
N LEU A 159 -6.64 8.14 2.12
CA LEU A 159 -5.49 8.30 3.01
C LEU A 159 -5.87 8.23 4.49
N GLN A 160 -7.04 8.75 4.85
CA GLN A 160 -7.50 8.73 6.24
C GLN A 160 -7.87 7.31 6.67
N ASP A 161 -8.52 6.54 5.81
CA ASP A 161 -8.80 5.13 6.06
C ASP A 161 -7.50 4.33 6.17
N LEU A 162 -6.52 4.56 5.28
CA LEU A 162 -5.22 3.90 5.32
C LEU A 162 -4.54 4.15 6.68
N TYR A 163 -4.48 5.41 7.10
CA TYR A 163 -3.93 5.79 8.40
C TYR A 163 -4.68 5.12 9.55
N ASN A 164 -6.01 5.27 9.60
CA ASN A 164 -6.83 4.72 10.69
C ASN A 164 -6.72 3.20 10.80
N ASN A 165 -6.64 2.50 9.66
CA ASN A 165 -6.61 1.04 9.65
C ASN A 165 -5.24 0.50 10.06
N TYR A 166 -4.15 1.10 9.59
CA TYR A 166 -2.82 0.51 9.70
C TYR A 166 -1.87 1.28 10.62
N PHE A 167 -1.94 2.60 10.67
CA PHE A 167 -0.91 3.44 11.29
C PHE A 167 -1.35 4.10 12.60
N LYS A 168 -2.66 4.28 12.79
CA LYS A 168 -3.20 4.86 14.02
C LYS A 168 -2.86 3.97 15.21
N LYS A 169 -2.09 4.53 16.14
CA LYS A 169 -1.82 3.91 17.45
C LYS A 169 -3.08 4.00 18.32
N GLU A 170 -3.40 2.90 18.99
CA GLU A 170 -4.49 2.85 19.96
C GLU A 170 -4.27 3.91 21.05
N GLY A 171 -5.30 4.71 21.35
CA GLY A 171 -5.23 5.79 22.33
C GLY A 171 -4.90 7.20 21.79
N THR A 172 -4.62 7.35 20.49
CA THR A 172 -4.39 8.68 19.88
C THR A 172 -5.70 9.27 19.37
N THR A 173 -6.18 10.36 19.98
CA THR A 173 -7.31 11.16 19.49
C THR A 173 -6.97 11.76 18.13
N THR A 174 -7.94 11.73 17.22
CA THR A 174 -7.84 12.26 15.85
C THR A 174 -7.57 13.76 15.87
N PHE A 175 -6.64 14.22 15.02
CA PHE A 175 -6.50 15.62 14.66
C PHE A 175 -7.80 16.13 14.01
N GLU A 176 -8.33 17.24 14.52
CA GLU A 176 -9.39 18.05 13.91
C GLU A 176 -8.89 18.76 12.64
#